data_AF-B3TCL2-F1
#
_entry.id   AF-B3TCL2-F1
#
_cell.length_a   1.000
_cell.length_b   1.000
_cell.length_c   1.000
_cell.angle_alpha   90.00
_cell.angle_beta   90.00
_cell.angle_gamma   90.00
#
_symmetry.space_group_name_H-M   'P 1'
#
loop_
_entity.id
_entity.type
_entity.pdbx_description
1 polymer ?
#
loop_
_entity_poly.entity_id
_entity_poly.type
_entity_poly.pdbx_seq_one_letter_code
_entity_poly.pdbx_strand_id
1 'polypeptide(L)'
;MPKKIYKSNQREWKRDHYGMTHKKFNAWNREYSKVRPLVLKRDKNTCQICKGKSDKLFRRKFQIIVHHITKVIDGGTNEINNLVTLCQLCNIAIDQGIHKMGTFTKIGAYVPTEKKLFKHRILILTKYQAICDKFTKKF
;
A
#
# COMPACT_ATOMS: atom_id res chain seq x y z
N MET A 1 -22.81 11.14 -11.29
CA MET A 1 -21.56 10.57 -10.74
C MET A 1 -20.38 11.36 -11.29
N PRO A 2 -19.48 11.92 -10.46
CA PRO A 2 -18.32 12.63 -10.99
C PRO A 2 -17.43 11.64 -11.72
N LYS A 3 -17.20 11.88 -13.02
CA LYS A 3 -16.28 11.09 -13.85
C LYS A 3 -14.89 11.19 -13.22
N LYS A 4 -14.23 10.05 -12.99
CA LYS A 4 -12.80 10.05 -12.63
C LYS A 4 -12.03 10.73 -13.76
N ILE A 5 -11.55 11.95 -13.53
CA ILE A 5 -10.63 12.63 -14.44
C ILE A 5 -9.30 11.91 -14.33
N TYR A 6 -9.04 10.98 -15.25
CA TYR A 6 -7.67 10.48 -15.43
C TYR A 6 -6.85 11.64 -16.00
N LYS A 7 -6.02 12.26 -15.17
CA LYS A 7 -5.09 13.31 -15.62
C LYS A 7 -4.22 12.69 -16.72
N SER A 8 -4.41 13.14 -17.95
CA SER A 8 -3.69 12.68 -19.15
C SER A 8 -2.17 12.92 -19.07
N ASN A 9 -1.75 13.82 -18.19
CA ASN A 9 -0.35 14.21 -18.00
C ASN A 9 0.29 13.47 -16.81
N GLN A 10 1.09 12.43 -17.10
CA GLN A 10 1.87 11.71 -16.08
C GLN A 10 2.76 12.64 -15.24
N ARG A 11 3.17 13.80 -15.76
CA ARG A 11 4.01 14.76 -15.03
C ARG A 11 3.25 15.45 -13.89
N GLU A 12 1.98 15.79 -14.11
CA GLU A 12 1.13 16.41 -13.08
C GLU A 12 0.79 15.42 -11.97
N TRP A 13 0.43 14.18 -12.30
CA TRP A 13 0.18 13.16 -11.28
C TRP A 13 1.42 12.91 -10.43
N LYS A 14 2.61 12.81 -11.06
CA LYS A 14 3.89 12.64 -10.33
C LYS A 14 4.17 13.80 -9.38
N ARG A 15 3.92 15.04 -9.81
CA ARG A 15 4.09 16.24 -8.97
C ARG A 15 3.12 16.22 -7.79
N ASP A 16 1.84 15.98 -8.04
CA ASP A 16 0.81 16.06 -7.00
C ASP A 16 0.91 14.90 -6.00
N HIS A 17 1.31 13.71 -6.45
CA HIS A 17 1.40 12.51 -5.60
C HIS A 17 2.70 12.43 -4.81
N TYR A 18 3.83 12.78 -5.43
CA TYR A 18 5.16 12.64 -4.82
C TYR A 18 5.81 13.97 -4.42
N GLY A 19 5.19 15.11 -4.71
CA GLY A 19 5.75 16.43 -4.41
C GLY A 19 7.05 16.73 -5.17
N MET A 20 7.28 16.11 -6.34
CA MET A 20 8.57 16.19 -7.03
C MET A 20 8.48 16.43 -8.54
N THR A 21 9.53 17.05 -9.08
CA THR A 21 9.70 17.25 -10.53
C THR A 21 9.96 15.93 -11.25
N HIS A 22 9.76 15.88 -12.57
CA HIS A 22 10.03 14.70 -13.38
C HIS A 22 11.49 14.22 -13.26
N LYS A 23 12.46 15.15 -13.26
CA LYS A 23 13.90 14.84 -13.09
C LYS A 23 14.16 14.18 -11.74
N LYS A 24 13.60 14.75 -10.66
CA LYS A 24 13.72 14.23 -9.29
C LYS A 24 13.05 12.85 -9.17
N PHE A 25 11.89 12.66 -9.81
CA PHE A 25 11.21 11.36 -9.88
C PHE A 25 12.06 10.29 -10.55
N ASN A 26 12.68 10.58 -11.69
CA ASN A 26 13.50 9.58 -12.39
C ASN A 26 14.71 9.15 -11.55
N ALA A 27 15.35 10.09 -10.85
CA ALA A 27 16.43 9.77 -9.91
C ALA A 27 15.93 8.93 -8.74
N TRP A 28 14.83 9.35 -8.10
CA TRP A 28 14.19 8.62 -7.01
C TRP A 28 13.79 7.19 -7.42
N ASN A 29 13.23 7.02 -8.62
CA ASN A 29 12.75 5.73 -9.12
C ASN A 29 13.91 4.76 -9.43
N ARG A 30 15.08 5.26 -9.85
CA ARG A 30 16.29 4.43 -10.00
C ARG A 30 16.73 3.87 -8.66
N GLU A 31 16.77 4.69 -7.61
CA GLU A 31 17.12 4.22 -6.26
C GLU A 31 16.07 3.23 -5.72
N TYR A 32 14.79 3.56 -5.86
CA TYR A 32 13.70 2.65 -5.48
C TYR A 32 13.80 1.29 -6.18
N SER A 33 14.15 1.26 -7.46
CA SER A 33 14.28 0.02 -8.24
C SER A 33 15.38 -0.91 -7.69
N LYS A 34 16.43 -0.37 -7.07
CA LYS A 34 17.50 -1.16 -6.43
C LYS A 34 17.03 -1.78 -5.12
N VAL A 35 16.26 -1.05 -4.32
CA VAL A 35 15.86 -1.47 -2.97
C VAL A 35 14.62 -2.37 -2.96
N ARG A 36 13.67 -2.13 -3.88
CA ARG A 36 12.42 -2.90 -4.01
C ARG A 36 12.62 -4.44 -3.97
N PRO A 37 13.52 -5.05 -4.75
CA PRO A 37 13.71 -6.51 -4.70
C PRO A 37 14.24 -6.99 -3.34
N LEU A 38 15.05 -6.19 -2.64
CA LEU A 38 15.56 -6.52 -1.30
C LEU A 38 14.42 -6.57 -0.27
N VAL A 39 13.49 -5.61 -0.34
CA VAL A 39 12.30 -5.57 0.52
C VAL A 39 11.41 -6.80 0.26
N LEU A 40 11.15 -7.12 -1.01
CA LEU A 40 10.36 -8.30 -1.37
C LEU A 40 11.02 -9.60 -0.91
N LYS A 41 12.35 -9.71 -1.01
CA LYS A 41 13.12 -10.86 -0.51
C LYS A 41 13.01 -10.97 1.02
N ARG A 42 13.24 -9.88 1.75
CA ARG A 42 13.11 -9.80 3.21
C ARG A 42 11.73 -10.28 3.67
N ASP A 43 10.70 -9.83 2.98
CA ASP A 43 9.30 -10.08 3.33
C ASP A 43 8.75 -11.38 2.73
N LYS A 44 9.60 -12.18 2.06
CA LYS A 44 9.24 -13.45 1.39
C LYS A 44 8.06 -13.29 0.42
N ASN A 45 8.06 -12.19 -0.33
CA ASN A 45 7.01 -11.81 -1.29
C ASN A 45 5.58 -11.89 -0.70
N THR A 46 5.44 -11.62 0.60
CA THR A 46 4.20 -11.81 1.35
C THR A 46 3.79 -10.53 2.06
N CYS A 47 2.50 -10.21 2.04
CA CYS A 47 1.94 -9.06 2.77
C CYS A 47 2.28 -9.13 4.27
N GLN A 48 2.97 -8.13 4.80
CA GLN A 48 3.40 -8.09 6.19
C GLN A 48 2.27 -7.81 7.19
N ILE A 49 1.12 -7.32 6.72
CA ILE A 49 -0.07 -7.07 7.53
C ILE A 49 -0.95 -8.32 7.63
N CYS A 50 -1.49 -8.77 6.50
CA CYS A 50 -2.53 -9.79 6.50
C CYS A 50 -2.00 -11.20 6.28
N LYS A 51 -0.75 -11.37 5.81
CA LYS A 51 -0.12 -12.67 5.56
C LYS A 51 -1.01 -13.60 4.71
N GLY A 52 -1.66 -13.06 3.67
CA GLY A 52 -2.56 -13.79 2.78
C GLY A 52 -4.02 -13.92 3.26
N LYS A 53 -4.38 -13.41 4.44
CA LYS A 53 -5.77 -13.45 4.94
C LYS A 53 -6.74 -12.65 4.05
N SER A 54 -6.28 -11.58 3.41
CA SER A 54 -7.11 -10.81 2.46
C SER A 54 -7.54 -11.67 1.27
N ASP A 55 -6.61 -12.47 0.73
CA ASP A 55 -6.88 -13.32 -0.43
C ASP A 55 -7.94 -14.37 -0.10
N LYS A 56 -7.81 -14.99 1.08
CA LYS A 56 -8.80 -15.94 1.62
C LYS A 56 -10.16 -15.29 1.86
N LEU A 57 -10.16 -14.09 2.45
CA LEU A 57 -11.39 -13.38 2.78
C LEU A 57 -12.20 -13.01 1.53
N PHE A 58 -11.55 -12.48 0.50
CA PHE A 58 -12.21 -12.04 -0.74
C PHE A 58 -12.21 -13.10 -1.84
N ARG A 59 -11.69 -14.30 -1.56
CA ARG A 59 -11.55 -15.43 -2.51
C ARG A 59 -10.88 -15.00 -3.82
N ARG A 60 -9.84 -14.16 -3.74
CA ARG A 60 -9.08 -13.68 -4.90
C ARG A 60 -7.64 -13.39 -4.55
N LYS A 61 -6.73 -13.55 -5.51
CA LYS A 61 -5.32 -13.22 -5.32
C LYS A 61 -5.09 -11.72 -5.52
N PHE A 62 -4.54 -11.04 -4.52
CA PHE A 62 -4.19 -9.63 -4.63
C PHE A 62 -2.74 -9.45 -5.08
N GLN A 63 -2.48 -8.40 -5.87
CA GLN A 63 -1.11 -8.05 -6.24
C GLN A 63 -0.30 -7.64 -5.01
N ILE A 64 0.99 -7.96 -5.03
CA ILE A 64 1.94 -7.56 -4.00
C ILE A 64 2.64 -6.26 -4.42
N ILE A 65 2.71 -5.31 -3.50
CA ILE A 65 3.34 -4.01 -3.69
C ILE A 65 4.21 -3.65 -2.49
N VAL A 66 5.19 -2.77 -2.71
CA VAL A 66 6.04 -2.22 -1.64
C VAL A 66 5.52 -0.84 -1.30
N HIS A 67 5.24 -0.63 -0.02
CA HIS A 67 4.62 0.55 0.55
C HIS A 67 5.64 1.35 1.36
N HIS A 68 5.60 2.68 1.25
CA HIS A 68 6.37 3.59 2.07
C HIS A 68 5.61 3.92 3.35
N ILE A 69 6.20 3.61 4.51
CA ILE A 69 5.56 3.77 5.82
C ILE A 69 5.38 5.25 6.15
N THR A 70 6.47 6.02 6.08
CA THR A 70 6.42 7.47 5.91
C THR A 70 6.31 7.76 4.43
N LYS A 71 5.27 8.48 4.00
CA LYS A 71 5.04 8.77 2.59
C LYS A 71 6.15 9.64 2.03
N VAL A 72 6.41 9.50 0.74
CA VAL A 72 7.44 10.29 0.04
C VAL A 72 7.15 11.79 0.10
N ILE A 73 5.88 12.18 -0.02
CA ILE A 73 5.45 13.58 0.10
C ILE A 73 5.69 14.16 1.51
N ASP A 74 5.71 13.29 2.53
CA ASP A 74 5.96 13.64 3.94
C ASP A 74 7.44 13.46 4.31
N GLY A 75 8.34 13.35 3.32
CA GLY A 75 9.79 13.21 3.53
C GLY A 75 10.31 11.77 3.67
N GLY A 76 9.47 10.76 3.43
CA GLY A 76 9.86 9.36 3.47
C GLY A 76 10.92 8.98 2.42
N THR A 77 11.91 8.17 2.82
CA THR A 77 13.03 7.74 1.98
C THR A 77 12.78 6.37 1.34
N ASN A 78 13.64 5.96 0.42
CA ASN A 78 13.67 4.60 -0.16
C ASN A 78 14.48 3.61 0.68
N GLU A 79 14.82 3.94 1.92
CA GLU A 79 15.56 3.04 2.79
C GLU A 79 14.72 1.79 3.10
N ILE A 80 15.40 0.65 3.26
CA ILE A 80 14.73 -0.64 3.46
C ILE A 80 13.83 -0.65 4.71
N ASN A 81 14.17 0.16 5.72
CA ASN A 81 13.38 0.37 6.92
C ASN A 81 12.07 1.12 6.58
N ASN A 82 12.07 2.19 5.79
CA ASN A 82 10.83 2.89 5.43
C ASN A 82 9.91 2.11 4.46
N LEU A 83 10.30 0.90 4.04
CA LEU A 83 9.58 0.11 3.04
C LEU A 83 9.02 -1.19 3.63
N VAL A 84 7.78 -1.53 3.26
CA VAL A 84 7.12 -2.77 3.66
C VAL A 84 6.31 -3.41 2.55
N THR A 85 6.37 -4.73 2.40
CA THR A 85 5.60 -5.47 1.41
C THR A 85 4.15 -5.64 1.88
N LEU A 86 3.19 -5.14 1.11
CA LEU A 86 1.75 -5.25 1.35
C LEU A 86 1.04 -5.90 0.15
N CYS A 87 -0.14 -6.45 0.37
CA CYS A 87 -1.05 -6.73 -0.74
C CYS A 87 -1.83 -5.47 -1.11
N GLN A 88 -2.29 -5.39 -2.36
CA GLN A 88 -3.00 -4.25 -2.92
C GLN A 88 -4.19 -3.80 -2.04
N LEU A 89 -4.92 -4.74 -1.44
CA LEU A 89 -6.04 -4.40 -0.54
C LEU A 89 -5.56 -3.65 0.70
N CYS A 90 -4.53 -4.19 1.38
CA CYS A 90 -4.01 -3.59 2.61
C CYS A 90 -3.41 -2.22 2.33
N ASN A 91 -2.69 -2.07 1.22
CA ASN A 91 -2.15 -0.78 0.81
C ASN A 91 -3.26 0.26 0.59
N ILE A 92 -4.30 -0.08 -0.17
CA ILE A 92 -5.40 0.86 -0.45
C ILE A 92 -6.17 1.19 0.84
N ALA A 93 -6.36 0.21 1.72
CA ALA A 93 -6.97 0.43 3.01
C ALA A 93 -6.20 1.43 3.87
N ILE A 94 -4.87 1.43 3.80
CA ILE A 94 -4.00 2.36 4.52
C ILE A 94 -4.00 3.73 3.85
N ASP A 95 -3.72 3.79 2.54
CA ASP A 95 -3.53 5.07 1.84
C ASP A 95 -4.82 5.84 1.61
N GLN A 96 -5.92 5.14 1.36
CA GLN A 96 -7.18 5.73 0.94
C GLN A 96 -8.31 5.58 1.96
N GLY A 97 -8.04 4.89 3.07
CA GLY A 97 -8.98 4.69 4.19
C GLY A 97 -9.61 3.29 4.24
N ILE A 98 -9.76 2.79 5.47
CA ILE A 98 -10.17 1.42 5.80
C ILE A 98 -11.59 1.06 5.31
N HIS A 99 -12.43 2.08 5.11
CA HIS A 99 -13.81 1.92 4.62
C HIS A 99 -13.86 1.57 3.12
N LYS A 100 -12.84 1.94 2.33
CA LYS A 100 -12.78 1.65 0.88
C LYS A 100 -12.53 0.18 0.54
N MET A 101 -12.29 -0.69 1.52
CA MET A 101 -12.17 -2.14 1.25
C MET A 101 -13.46 -2.78 0.73
N GLY A 102 -14.64 -2.21 1.04
CA GLY A 102 -15.92 -2.74 0.60
C GLY A 102 -16.25 -2.43 -0.87
N THR A 103 -15.54 -1.49 -1.50
CA THR A 103 -15.86 -1.00 -2.86
C THR A 103 -15.23 -1.84 -3.97
N PHE A 104 -14.53 -2.92 -3.63
CA PHE A 104 -13.86 -3.79 -4.62
C PHE A 104 -14.75 -4.91 -5.19
N THR A 105 -16.05 -4.82 -4.96
CA THR A 105 -17.04 -5.76 -5.46
C THR A 105 -17.24 -5.49 -6.95
N LYS A 106 -16.65 -6.34 -7.80
CA LYS A 106 -17.20 -6.53 -9.15
C LYS A 106 -18.54 -7.24 -9.00
N ILE A 107 -19.50 -6.93 -9.87
CA ILE A 107 -20.74 -7.71 -10.00
C ILE A 107 -20.34 -9.19 -10.18
N GLY A 108 -20.81 -10.06 -9.30
CA GLY A 108 -20.49 -11.50 -9.28
C GLY A 108 -19.30 -11.96 -8.41
N ALA A 109 -18.56 -11.06 -7.75
CA ALA A 109 -17.48 -11.44 -6.84
C ALA A 109 -17.99 -11.77 -5.43
N TYR A 110 -17.35 -12.72 -4.74
CA TYR A 110 -17.67 -13.04 -3.34
C TYR A 110 -17.54 -11.79 -2.46
N VAL A 111 -18.61 -11.44 -1.76
CA VAL A 111 -18.65 -10.34 -0.79
C VAL A 111 -18.60 -10.93 0.61
N PRO A 112 -17.57 -10.63 1.42
CA PRO A 112 -17.53 -11.08 2.80
C PRO A 112 -18.63 -10.40 3.64
N THR A 113 -19.12 -11.08 4.66
CA THR A 113 -20.08 -10.48 5.60
C THR A 113 -19.47 -9.29 6.33
N GLU A 114 -20.32 -8.35 6.76
CA GLU A 114 -19.87 -7.17 7.49
C GLU A 114 -19.05 -7.52 8.75
N LYS A 115 -19.48 -8.52 9.51
CA LYS A 115 -18.74 -9.05 10.67
C LYS A 115 -17.32 -9.49 10.31
N LYS A 116 -17.15 -10.16 9.17
CA LYS A 116 -15.82 -10.59 8.69
C LYS A 116 -15.00 -9.39 8.21
N LEU A 117 -15.62 -8.44 7.51
CA LEU A 117 -14.97 -7.19 7.10
C LEU A 117 -14.48 -6.40 8.32
N PHE A 118 -15.32 -6.20 9.33
CA PHE A 118 -14.97 -5.47 10.55
C PHE A 118 -13.74 -6.08 11.24
N LYS A 119 -13.74 -7.40 11.46
CA LYS A 119 -12.56 -8.10 12.03
C LYS A 119 -11.30 -7.89 11.18
N HIS A 120 -11.44 -7.91 9.86
CA HIS A 120 -10.32 -7.69 8.95
C HIS A 120 -9.80 -6.25 8.96
N ARG A 121 -10.70 -5.27 9.12
CA ARG A 121 -10.34 -3.85 9.29
C ARG A 121 -9.48 -3.66 10.54
N ILE A 122 -9.92 -4.20 11.68
CA ILE A 122 -9.17 -4.18 12.93
C ILE A 122 -7.79 -4.84 12.77
N LEU A 123 -7.73 -6.00 12.12
CA LEU A 123 -6.46 -6.68 11.83
C LEU A 123 -5.49 -5.77 11.04
N ILE A 124 -5.97 -5.08 10.01
CA ILE A 124 -5.14 -4.22 9.17
C ILE A 124 -4.61 -3.05 10.00
N LEU A 125 -5.48 -2.34 10.72
CA LEU A 125 -5.11 -1.17 11.51
C LEU A 125 -4.11 -1.53 12.61
N THR A 126 -4.40 -2.57 13.40
CA THR A 126 -3.54 -2.98 14.51
C THR A 126 -2.16 -3.45 14.04
N LYS A 127 -2.10 -4.23 12.96
CA LYS A 127 -0.82 -4.71 12.40
C LYS A 127 -0.05 -3.61 11.70
N TYR A 128 -0.73 -2.66 11.04
CA TYR A 128 -0.05 -1.51 10.46
C TYR A 128 0.54 -0.60 11.53
N GLN A 129 -0.21 -0.30 12.59
CA GLN A 129 0.32 0.47 13.72
C GLN A 129 1.56 -0.19 14.32
N ALA A 130 1.51 -1.50 14.57
CA ALA A 130 2.68 -2.23 15.08
C ALA A 130 3.89 -2.23 14.12
N ILE A 131 3.67 -2.07 12.81
CA ILE A 131 4.75 -1.87 11.84
C ILE A 131 5.30 -0.45 12.01
N CYS A 132 4.45 0.57 12.01
CA CYS A 132 4.86 1.97 12.23
C CYS A 132 5.65 2.14 13.53
N ASP A 133 5.20 1.53 14.62
CA ASP A 133 5.85 1.61 15.95
C ASP A 133 7.25 0.99 15.96
N LYS A 134 7.46 -0.06 15.16
CA LYS A 134 8.79 -0.66 14.98
C LYS A 134 9.74 0.26 14.20
N PHE A 135 9.21 1.17 13.40
CA PHE A 135 10.00 2.15 12.65
C PHE A 135 10.26 3.44 13.40
N THR A 136 9.33 3.88 14.24
CA THR A 136 9.50 5.10 15.04
C THR A 136 10.38 4.89 16.26
N LYS A 137 10.58 3.65 16.72
CA LYS A 137 11.65 3.30 17.68
C LYS A 137 13.02 3.44 17.02
N LYS A 138 13.47 4.68 16.86
CA LYS A 138 14.90 5.01 16.71
C LYS A 138 15.58 4.58 18.02
N PHE A 139 16.67 3.82 17.89
CA PHE A 139 17.67 3.69 18.95
C PHE A 139 18.32 5.05 19.21
#